data_AF-A0A841GQ94-F1
#
_entry.id   AF-A0A841GQ94-F1
#
_cell.length_a   1.000
_cell.length_b   1.000
_cell.length_c   1.000
_cell.angle_alpha   90.00
_cell.angle_beta   90.00
_cell.angle_gamma   90.00
#
_symmetry.space_group_name_H-M   'P 1'
#
loop_
_entity.id
_entity.type
_entity.pdbx_description
1 polymer ?
#
loop_
_entity_poly.entity_id
_entity_poly.type
_entity_poly.pdbx_seq_one_letter_code
_entity_poly.pdbx_strand_id
1 'polypeptide(L)'
;MLLHVCCAPDLVPAYFHMKEKIKYIYFYNPNIHPKSEYEKRFNEVLKLAKMWNLEIIESRYEPEVYFRYVKGLENLGINSPRCDKCIYLLLKNTAITAKINNFNSFATTLTSSPRKVLEKINKIGKIIEQEVKVKYIETYFRKGKEYQEALKFIKEQNIYRQTYCGCIFSKIELENKRKEKIEKSKRVLKEYGITDIPVLPEKLVITKENFEIFSKNFIEIIKAIQPKILYVDNFVKEKYNLKEGWNKFGNYNQKIQILKGNG
;
A
#
# COMPACT_ATOMS: atom_id res chain seq x y z
N MET A 1 6.88 -20.77 -16.42
CA MET A 1 6.64 -20.50 -14.98
C MET A 1 5.32 -19.77 -14.86
N LEU A 2 4.53 -20.05 -13.82
CA LEU A 2 3.34 -19.27 -13.49
C LEU A 2 3.64 -18.26 -12.37
N LEU A 3 3.36 -16.98 -12.56
CA LEU A 3 3.57 -15.94 -11.54
C LEU A 3 2.25 -15.55 -10.86
N HIS A 4 2.14 -15.76 -9.55
CA HIS A 4 1.04 -15.21 -8.74
C HIS A 4 1.13 -13.68 -8.65
N VAL A 5 0.06 -12.99 -9.05
CA VAL A 5 -0.07 -11.53 -9.04
C VAL A 5 -1.14 -11.09 -8.05
N CYS A 6 -0.77 -10.27 -7.08
CA CYS A 6 -1.72 -9.73 -6.10
C CYS A 6 -2.25 -8.33 -6.43
N CYS A 7 -1.49 -7.53 -7.18
CA CYS A 7 -1.88 -6.20 -7.67
C CYS A 7 -0.87 -5.66 -8.69
N ALA A 8 -1.25 -4.61 -9.42
CA ALA A 8 -0.40 -3.93 -10.40
C ALA A 8 0.93 -3.38 -9.82
N PRO A 9 0.96 -2.64 -8.68
CA PRO A 9 2.21 -2.10 -8.17
C PRO A 9 3.20 -3.19 -7.67
N ASP A 10 2.73 -4.40 -7.36
CA ASP A 10 3.61 -5.52 -7.01
C ASP A 10 4.06 -6.33 -8.25
N LEU A 11 3.30 -6.28 -9.34
CA LEU A 11 3.68 -6.86 -10.63
C LEU A 11 4.80 -6.07 -11.31
N VAL A 12 4.81 -4.74 -11.20
CA VAL A 12 5.82 -3.91 -11.88
C VAL A 12 7.25 -4.29 -11.46
N PRO A 13 7.61 -4.33 -10.16
CA PRO A 13 8.95 -4.77 -9.77
C PRO A 13 9.27 -6.18 -10.27
N ALA A 14 8.32 -7.11 -10.19
CA ALA A 14 8.51 -8.49 -10.66
C ALA A 14 8.84 -8.53 -12.17
N TYR A 15 8.13 -7.75 -12.97
CA TYR A 15 8.37 -7.64 -14.41
C TYR A 15 9.76 -7.07 -14.70
N PHE A 16 10.16 -5.98 -14.04
CA PHE A 16 11.48 -5.38 -14.25
C PHE A 16 12.64 -6.34 -13.89
N HIS A 17 12.46 -7.20 -12.89
CA HIS A 17 13.49 -8.19 -12.50
C HIS A 17 13.50 -9.44 -13.39
N MET A 18 12.36 -9.82 -13.97
CA MET A 18 12.19 -11.15 -14.58
C MET A 18 11.42 -11.14 -15.91
N LYS A 19 11.42 -10.03 -16.65
CA LYS A 19 10.65 -9.87 -17.91
C LYS A 19 10.76 -11.07 -18.85
N GLU A 20 11.97 -11.58 -19.08
CA GLU A 20 12.22 -12.70 -20.02
C GLU A 20 11.71 -14.06 -19.50
N LYS A 21 11.33 -14.14 -18.22
CA LYS A 21 10.85 -15.36 -17.55
C LYS A 21 9.36 -15.31 -17.24
N ILE A 22 8.69 -14.17 -17.44
CA ILE A 22 7.28 -13.96 -17.13
C ILE A 22 6.52 -13.82 -18.45
N LYS A 23 5.80 -14.89 -18.83
CA LYS A 23 4.81 -14.86 -19.91
C LYS A 23 3.38 -15.06 -19.38
N TYR A 24 3.22 -15.87 -18.34
CA TYR A 24 1.93 -16.25 -17.77
C TYR A 24 1.81 -15.74 -16.33
N ILE A 25 0.73 -15.03 -16.04
CA ILE A 25 0.39 -14.52 -14.72
C ILE A 25 -0.94 -15.08 -14.23
N TYR A 26 -1.06 -15.25 -12.92
CA TYR A 26 -2.26 -15.76 -12.28
C TYR A 26 -2.76 -14.76 -11.24
N PHE A 27 -3.95 -14.21 -11.46
CA PHE A 27 -4.59 -13.29 -10.53
C PHE A 27 -5.63 -14.04 -9.69
N TYR A 28 -5.18 -14.62 -8.59
CA TYR A 28 -6.05 -15.29 -7.61
C TYR A 28 -5.90 -14.66 -6.25
N ASN A 29 -6.94 -13.94 -5.83
CA ASN A 29 -6.89 -13.12 -4.63
C ASN A 29 -8.26 -13.09 -3.92
N PRO A 30 -8.77 -14.24 -3.43
CA PRO A 30 -10.04 -14.30 -2.71
C PRO A 30 -10.04 -13.43 -1.44
N ASN A 31 -8.85 -13.09 -0.93
CA ASN A 31 -8.72 -12.21 0.22
C ASN A 31 -9.03 -10.75 -0.09
N ILE A 32 -9.07 -10.30 -1.35
CA ILE A 32 -9.31 -8.88 -1.66
C ILE A 32 -10.78 -8.55 -1.44
N HIS A 33 -11.04 -7.56 -0.60
CA HIS A 33 -12.37 -7.15 -0.22
C HIS A 33 -12.39 -5.64 0.10
N PRO A 34 -13.43 -4.88 -0.30
CA PRO A 34 -14.67 -5.33 -0.98
C PRO A 34 -14.45 -5.67 -2.46
N LYS A 35 -15.50 -6.20 -3.11
CA LYS A 35 -15.50 -6.55 -4.55
C LYS A 35 -14.99 -5.41 -5.45
N SER A 36 -15.35 -4.16 -5.14
CA SER A 36 -14.88 -3.00 -5.90
C SER A 36 -13.36 -2.81 -5.84
N GLU A 37 -12.69 -3.17 -4.74
CA GLU A 37 -11.21 -3.17 -4.67
C GLU A 37 -10.62 -4.31 -5.51
N TYR A 38 -11.25 -5.48 -5.52
CA TYR A 38 -10.82 -6.63 -6.35
C TYR A 38 -10.85 -6.24 -7.83
N GLU A 39 -11.99 -5.74 -8.30
CA GLU A 39 -12.18 -5.31 -9.70
C GLU A 39 -11.19 -4.21 -10.07
N LYS A 40 -11.00 -3.22 -9.19
CA LYS A 40 -10.03 -2.14 -9.42
C LYS A 40 -8.60 -2.67 -9.57
N ARG A 41 -8.16 -3.56 -8.69
CA ARG A 41 -6.81 -4.16 -8.77
C ARG A 41 -6.66 -5.05 -10.00
N PHE A 42 -7.69 -5.82 -10.34
CA PHE A 42 -7.67 -6.69 -11.51
C PHE A 42 -7.58 -5.89 -12.81
N ASN A 43 -8.38 -4.82 -12.94
CA ASN A 43 -8.35 -3.93 -14.09
C ASN A 43 -6.98 -3.27 -14.30
N GLU A 44 -6.28 -2.90 -13.23
CA GLU A 44 -4.93 -2.34 -13.31
C GLU A 44 -3.90 -3.40 -13.74
N VAL A 45 -4.05 -4.66 -13.28
CA VAL A 45 -3.24 -5.79 -13.75
C VAL A 45 -3.49 -6.08 -15.21
N LEU A 46 -4.75 -6.06 -15.68
CA LEU A 46 -5.12 -6.24 -17.07
C LEU A 46 -4.46 -5.21 -18.00
N LYS A 47 -4.42 -3.94 -17.59
CA LYS A 47 -3.73 -2.89 -18.34
C LYS A 47 -2.24 -3.19 -18.53
N LEU A 48 -1.56 -3.61 -17.45
CA LEU A 48 -0.13 -3.97 -17.51
C LEU A 48 0.10 -5.24 -18.33
N ALA A 49 -0.76 -6.25 -18.18
CA ALA A 49 -0.66 -7.49 -18.95
C ALA A 49 -0.78 -7.22 -20.45
N LYS A 50 -1.74 -6.37 -20.86
CA LYS A 50 -1.86 -5.92 -22.26
C LYS A 50 -0.61 -5.17 -22.73
N MET A 51 -0.11 -4.23 -21.92
CA MET A 51 1.08 -3.42 -22.25
C MET A 51 2.34 -4.26 -22.43
N TRP A 52 2.48 -5.35 -21.67
CA TRP A 52 3.67 -6.21 -21.67
C TRP A 52 3.47 -7.56 -22.37
N ASN A 53 2.36 -7.72 -23.09
CA ASN A 53 2.01 -8.95 -23.79
C ASN A 53 2.05 -10.21 -22.89
N LEU A 54 1.56 -10.07 -21.66
CA LEU A 54 1.42 -11.16 -20.68
C LEU A 54 0.06 -11.84 -20.82
N GLU A 55 0.06 -13.16 -20.65
CA GLU A 55 -1.15 -13.98 -20.63
C GLU A 55 -1.66 -14.14 -19.21
N ILE A 56 -2.95 -13.89 -18.99
CA ILE A 56 -3.60 -14.02 -17.69
C ILE A 56 -4.35 -15.34 -17.66
N ILE A 57 -4.09 -16.14 -16.64
CA ILE A 57 -4.97 -17.23 -16.24
C ILE A 57 -6.01 -16.63 -15.28
N GLU A 58 -7.27 -16.66 -15.69
CA GLU A 58 -8.38 -16.13 -14.91
C GLU A 58 -8.67 -16.99 -13.68
N SER A 59 -9.14 -16.35 -12.62
CA SER A 59 -9.68 -17.03 -11.44
C SER A 59 -11.01 -16.41 -11.03
N ARG A 60 -11.85 -17.20 -10.36
CA ARG A 60 -13.14 -16.74 -9.85
C ARG A 60 -12.93 -15.88 -8.61
N TYR A 61 -13.78 -14.87 -8.44
CA TYR A 61 -13.83 -14.08 -7.21
C TYR A 61 -14.64 -14.82 -6.13
N GLU A 62 -13.95 -15.55 -5.25
CA GLU A 62 -14.54 -16.43 -4.24
C GLU A 62 -14.11 -16.04 -2.80
N PRO A 63 -14.55 -14.88 -2.28
CA PRO A 63 -14.13 -14.38 -0.97
C PRO A 63 -14.50 -15.30 0.21
N GLU A 64 -15.56 -16.10 0.07
CA GLU A 64 -15.98 -17.09 1.05
C GLU A 64 -14.91 -18.16 1.31
N VAL A 65 -14.10 -18.51 0.31
CA VAL A 65 -12.95 -19.42 0.48
C VAL A 65 -11.97 -18.81 1.47
N TYR A 66 -11.65 -17.51 1.31
CA TYR A 66 -10.76 -16.81 2.22
C TYR A 66 -11.32 -16.76 3.65
N PHE A 67 -12.60 -16.39 3.81
CA PHE A 67 -13.23 -16.29 5.13
C PHE A 67 -13.25 -17.63 5.88
N ARG A 68 -13.57 -18.74 5.19
CA ARG A 68 -13.46 -20.08 5.78
C ARG A 68 -12.02 -20.40 6.19
N TYR A 69 -11.05 -20.05 5.36
CA TYR A 69 -9.64 -20.37 5.58
C TYR A 69 -9.03 -19.68 6.80
N VAL A 70 -9.49 -18.47 7.11
CA VAL A 70 -8.99 -17.65 8.23
C VAL A 70 -9.92 -17.63 9.45
N LYS A 71 -10.97 -18.48 9.46
CA LYS A 71 -11.91 -18.58 10.57
C LYS A 71 -11.19 -18.81 11.90
N GLY A 72 -11.56 -18.04 12.93
CA GLY A 72 -10.94 -18.06 14.26
C GLY A 72 -9.64 -17.26 14.39
N LEU A 73 -9.17 -16.62 13.31
CA LEU A 73 -7.96 -15.78 13.29
C LEU A 73 -8.27 -14.31 12.95
N GLU A 74 -9.53 -13.92 12.91
CA GLU A 74 -10.04 -12.63 12.45
C GLU A 74 -9.44 -11.46 13.24
N ASN A 75 -9.29 -11.64 14.55
CA ASN A 75 -8.83 -10.62 15.48
C ASN A 75 -7.30 -10.48 15.54
N LEU A 76 -6.55 -11.33 14.83
CA LEU A 76 -5.09 -11.21 14.79
C LEU A 76 -4.66 -10.04 13.91
N GLY A 77 -3.61 -9.31 14.28
CA GLY A 77 -3.15 -8.14 13.52
C GLY A 77 -2.51 -8.48 12.16
N ILE A 78 -2.02 -7.45 11.45
CA ILE A 78 -1.14 -7.62 10.28
C ILE A 78 0.14 -8.38 10.68
N ASN A 79 0.68 -9.20 9.76
CA ASN A 79 1.87 -10.05 9.94
C ASN A 79 1.76 -11.18 11.00
N SER A 80 0.53 -11.47 11.44
CA SER A 80 0.19 -12.58 12.34
C SER A 80 0.01 -13.92 11.58
N PRO A 81 -0.23 -15.04 12.29
CA PRO A 81 -0.59 -16.33 11.68
C PRO A 81 -1.76 -16.26 10.69
N ARG A 82 -2.69 -15.30 10.81
CA ARG A 82 -3.72 -15.05 9.79
C ARG A 82 -3.12 -14.70 8.42
N CYS A 83 -2.11 -13.84 8.42
CA CYS A 83 -1.40 -13.46 7.19
C CYS A 83 -0.61 -14.64 6.61
N ASP A 84 -0.03 -15.48 7.45
CA ASP A 84 0.72 -16.67 7.03
C ASP A 84 -0.22 -17.68 6.35
N LYS A 85 -1.40 -17.95 6.95
CA LYS A 85 -2.48 -18.73 6.31
C LYS A 85 -2.92 -18.12 4.97
N CYS A 86 -3.14 -16.81 4.92
CA CYS A 86 -3.53 -16.13 3.69
C CYS A 86 -2.47 -16.34 2.59
N ILE A 87 -1.18 -16.14 2.88
CA ILE A 87 -0.10 -16.32 1.89
C ILE A 87 -0.06 -17.78 1.42
N TYR A 88 -0.18 -18.73 2.34
CA TYR A 88 -0.23 -20.15 2.00
C TYR A 88 -1.39 -20.45 1.05
N LEU A 89 -2.61 -19.96 1.31
CA LEU A 89 -3.78 -20.15 0.43
C LEU A 89 -3.50 -19.68 -1.00
N LEU A 90 -2.94 -18.47 -1.15
CA LEU A 90 -2.66 -17.89 -2.47
C LEU A 90 -1.59 -18.70 -3.22
N LEU A 91 -0.50 -19.03 -2.54
CA LEU A 91 0.62 -19.78 -3.15
C LEU A 91 0.26 -21.23 -3.43
N LYS A 92 -0.51 -21.88 -2.55
CA LYS A 92 -0.92 -23.28 -2.72
C LYS A 92 -1.83 -23.42 -3.93
N ASN A 93 -2.81 -22.53 -4.06
CA ASN A 93 -3.67 -22.51 -5.23
C ASN A 93 -2.86 -22.21 -6.51
N THR A 94 -1.93 -21.24 -6.46
CA THR A 94 -1.04 -20.96 -7.60
C THR A 94 -0.22 -22.19 -8.02
N ALA A 95 0.34 -22.93 -7.07
CA ALA A 95 1.11 -24.14 -7.36
C ALA A 95 0.23 -25.26 -7.97
N ILE A 96 -1.00 -25.43 -7.48
CA ILE A 96 -1.97 -26.38 -8.05
C ILE A 96 -2.34 -25.96 -9.48
N THR A 97 -2.65 -24.69 -9.70
CA THR A 97 -2.94 -24.14 -11.03
C THR A 97 -1.75 -24.29 -11.97
N ALA A 98 -0.53 -24.07 -11.47
CA ALA A 98 0.70 -24.32 -12.21
C ALA A 98 0.80 -25.78 -12.66
N LYS A 99 0.54 -26.73 -11.76
CA LYS A 99 0.55 -28.17 -12.05
C LYS A 99 -0.48 -28.56 -13.11
N ILE A 100 -1.73 -28.11 -12.95
CA ILE A 100 -2.84 -28.41 -13.88
C ILE A 100 -2.53 -27.90 -15.29
N ASN A 101 -1.87 -26.74 -15.39
CA ASN A 101 -1.49 -26.13 -16.67
C ASN A 101 -0.07 -26.51 -17.13
N ASN A 102 0.52 -27.58 -16.59
CA ASN A 102 1.83 -28.11 -16.98
C ASN A 102 3.00 -27.10 -16.85
N PHE A 103 2.93 -26.15 -15.93
CA PHE A 103 4.06 -25.30 -15.59
C PHE A 103 5.00 -26.02 -14.62
N ASN A 104 6.29 -26.04 -14.95
CA ASN A 104 7.33 -26.68 -14.12
C ASN A 104 7.72 -25.87 -12.88
N SER A 105 7.28 -24.61 -12.79
CA SER A 105 7.61 -23.73 -11.67
C SER A 105 6.58 -22.63 -11.44
N PHE A 106 6.54 -22.12 -10.21
CA PHE A 106 5.73 -20.96 -9.82
C PHE A 106 6.52 -19.97 -8.96
N ALA A 107 6.08 -18.73 -8.95
CA ALA A 107 6.63 -17.63 -8.14
C ALA A 107 5.52 -16.68 -7.68
N THR A 108 5.87 -15.65 -6.91
CA THR A 108 4.89 -14.64 -6.49
C THR A 108 5.42 -13.22 -6.46
N THR A 109 4.55 -12.28 -6.80
CA THR A 109 4.73 -10.83 -6.63
C THR A 109 4.64 -10.36 -5.17
N LEU A 110 4.20 -11.20 -4.22
CA LEU A 110 4.09 -10.80 -2.80
C LEU A 110 5.43 -10.36 -2.20
N THR A 111 6.55 -10.80 -2.78
CA THR A 111 7.90 -10.38 -2.39
C THR A 111 8.19 -8.92 -2.78
N SER A 112 7.39 -8.29 -3.64
CA SER A 112 7.44 -6.85 -3.95
C SER A 112 6.81 -5.96 -2.85
N SER A 113 5.79 -6.43 -2.13
CA SER A 113 4.98 -5.56 -1.26
C SER A 113 5.69 -5.19 0.05
N PRO A 114 5.96 -3.90 0.36
CA PRO A 114 6.69 -3.48 1.58
C PRO A 114 6.01 -3.89 2.90
N ARG A 115 4.72 -4.28 2.85
CA ARG A 115 3.92 -4.69 4.01
C ARG A 115 4.12 -6.15 4.44
N LYS A 116 4.87 -6.95 3.66
CA LYS A 116 5.03 -8.39 3.88
C LYS A 116 6.48 -8.74 4.20
N VAL A 117 6.67 -9.77 5.01
CA VAL A 117 7.99 -10.34 5.36
C VAL A 117 8.41 -11.33 4.27
N LEU A 118 9.51 -11.06 3.56
CA LEU A 118 9.91 -11.83 2.38
C LEU A 118 10.31 -13.25 2.77
N GLU A 119 11.03 -13.40 3.87
CA GLU A 119 11.54 -14.67 4.39
C GLU A 119 10.38 -15.62 4.70
N LYS A 120 9.29 -15.10 5.28
CA LYS A 120 8.06 -15.87 5.51
C LYS A 120 7.42 -16.33 4.20
N ILE A 121 7.32 -15.45 3.20
CA ILE A 121 6.74 -15.79 1.89
C ILE A 121 7.55 -16.90 1.23
N ASN A 122 8.87 -16.76 1.18
CA ASN A 122 9.74 -17.75 0.54
C ASN A 122 9.73 -19.09 1.29
N LYS A 123 9.73 -19.08 2.63
CA LYS A 123 9.56 -20.29 3.44
C LYS A 123 8.25 -21.01 3.13
N ILE A 124 7.13 -20.29 3.04
CA ILE A 124 5.81 -20.86 2.68
C ILE A 124 5.86 -21.45 1.26
N GLY A 125 6.46 -20.74 0.30
CA GLY A 125 6.64 -21.24 -1.06
C GLY A 125 7.41 -22.56 -1.12
N LYS A 126 8.49 -22.70 -0.33
CA LYS A 126 9.27 -23.94 -0.21
C LYS A 126 8.50 -25.09 0.42
N ILE A 127 7.66 -24.83 1.41
CA ILE A 127 6.75 -25.84 1.97
C ILE A 127 5.81 -26.36 0.87
N ILE A 128 5.21 -25.44 0.10
CA ILE A 128 4.25 -25.79 -0.97
C ILE A 128 4.92 -26.54 -2.13
N GLU A 129 6.16 -26.20 -2.47
CA GLU A 129 6.96 -26.94 -3.45
C GLU A 129 7.05 -28.43 -3.07
N GLN A 130 7.31 -28.73 -1.79
CA GLN A 130 7.37 -30.11 -1.30
C GLN A 130 6.03 -30.83 -1.36
N GLU A 131 4.93 -30.13 -1.10
CA GLU A 131 3.59 -30.71 -1.08
C GLU A 131 2.99 -30.93 -2.47
N VAL A 132 3.18 -29.98 -3.41
CA VAL A 132 2.54 -30.00 -4.73
C VAL A 132 3.44 -30.62 -5.80
N LYS A 133 4.75 -30.65 -5.54
CA LYS A 133 5.81 -31.09 -6.47
C LYS A 133 5.92 -30.20 -7.72
N VAL A 134 5.82 -28.88 -7.53
CA VAL A 134 6.10 -27.86 -8.54
C VAL A 134 7.17 -26.92 -7.97
N LYS A 135 8.21 -26.62 -8.75
CA LYS A 135 9.36 -25.84 -8.25
C LYS A 135 8.95 -24.43 -7.84
N TYR A 136 9.25 -24.04 -6.60
CA TYR A 136 9.06 -22.65 -6.17
C TYR A 136 10.33 -21.84 -6.46
N ILE A 137 10.16 -20.72 -7.18
CA ILE A 137 11.23 -19.78 -7.45
C ILE A 137 11.20 -18.69 -6.36
N GLU A 138 12.24 -18.67 -5.52
CA GLU A 138 12.43 -17.59 -4.55
C GLU A 138 12.73 -16.28 -5.27
N THR A 139 12.12 -15.20 -4.80
CA THR A 139 12.25 -13.88 -5.43
C THR A 139 12.44 -12.79 -4.38
N TYR A 140 13.12 -11.70 -4.77
CA TYR A 140 13.43 -10.55 -3.92
C TYR A 140 13.28 -9.25 -4.71
N PHE A 141 12.05 -8.88 -5.06
CA PHE A 141 11.76 -7.77 -5.97
C PHE A 141 11.88 -6.36 -5.37
N ARG A 142 12.38 -6.20 -4.14
CA ARG A 142 12.56 -4.90 -3.45
C ARG A 142 13.99 -4.38 -3.45
N LYS A 143 14.88 -4.97 -4.26
CA LYS A 143 16.31 -4.67 -4.26
C LYS A 143 16.76 -4.23 -5.65
N GLY A 144 17.95 -3.64 -5.70
CA GLY A 144 18.61 -3.34 -6.97
C GLY A 144 18.06 -2.14 -7.73
N LYS A 145 18.62 -1.94 -8.92
CA LYS A 145 18.31 -0.85 -9.84
C LYS A 145 16.92 -1.03 -10.44
N GLU A 146 16.55 -2.27 -10.70
CA GLU A 146 15.27 -2.73 -11.25
C GLU A 146 14.10 -2.27 -10.38
N TYR A 147 14.26 -2.33 -9.05
CA TYR A 147 13.23 -1.81 -8.13
C TYR A 147 13.07 -0.29 -8.25
N GLN A 148 14.16 0.47 -8.42
CA GLN A 148 14.10 1.93 -8.58
C GLN A 148 13.43 2.32 -9.91
N GLU A 149 13.76 1.61 -10.98
CA GLU A 149 13.12 1.79 -12.29
C GLU A 149 11.62 1.45 -12.21
N ALA A 150 11.25 0.37 -11.51
CA ALA A 150 9.85 0.05 -11.26
C ALA A 150 9.13 1.16 -10.47
N LEU A 151 9.74 1.75 -9.44
CA LEU A 151 9.13 2.85 -8.68
C LEU A 151 8.91 4.10 -9.56
N LYS A 152 9.86 4.41 -10.44
CA LYS A 152 9.75 5.49 -11.42
C LYS A 152 8.60 5.21 -12.39
N PHE A 153 8.54 4.01 -12.96
CA PHE A 153 7.47 3.59 -13.86
C PHE A 153 6.08 3.67 -13.20
N ILE A 154 5.92 3.16 -11.97
CA ILE A 154 4.65 3.23 -11.24
C ILE A 154 4.17 4.67 -11.07
N LYS A 155 5.10 5.61 -10.83
CA LYS A 155 4.79 7.03 -10.71
C LYS A 155 4.40 7.63 -12.06
N GLU A 156 5.17 7.36 -13.11
CA GLU A 156 4.93 7.90 -14.46
C GLU A 156 3.61 7.41 -15.07
N GLN A 157 3.28 6.14 -14.85
CA GLN A 157 2.04 5.52 -15.34
C GLN A 157 0.83 5.77 -14.43
N ASN A 158 1.00 6.51 -13.31
CA ASN A 158 -0.06 6.76 -12.32
C ASN A 158 -0.79 5.48 -11.86
N ILE A 159 -0.06 4.36 -11.74
CA ILE A 159 -0.64 3.07 -11.38
C ILE A 159 -1.29 3.16 -10.00
N TYR A 160 -2.50 2.61 -9.89
CA TYR A 160 -3.23 2.60 -8.64
C TYR A 160 -2.43 1.94 -7.50
N ARG A 161 -2.34 2.65 -6.37
CA ARG A 161 -1.70 2.16 -5.13
C ARG A 161 -2.72 2.05 -4.01
N GLN A 162 -2.95 0.82 -3.59
CA GLN A 162 -3.78 0.45 -2.45
C GLN A 162 -3.20 0.94 -1.11
N THR A 163 -4.09 1.28 -0.17
CA THR A 163 -3.73 1.75 1.17
C THR A 163 -3.65 0.64 2.22
N TYR A 164 -4.11 -0.57 1.89
CA TYR A 164 -4.14 -1.77 2.75
C TYR A 164 -3.83 -3.03 1.93
N CYS A 165 -3.59 -4.18 2.58
CA CYS A 165 -3.10 -5.36 1.86
C CYS A 165 -4.14 -6.01 0.93
N GLY A 166 -5.42 -5.67 1.09
CA GLY A 166 -6.53 -6.21 0.31
C GLY A 166 -7.59 -6.90 1.18
N CYS A 167 -7.22 -7.50 2.32
CA CYS A 167 -8.23 -8.12 3.18
C CYS A 167 -9.00 -7.14 4.04
N ILE A 168 -10.27 -7.46 4.31
CA ILE A 168 -11.16 -6.64 5.13
C ILE A 168 -10.59 -6.36 6.51
N PHE A 169 -9.90 -7.34 7.10
CA PHE A 169 -9.31 -7.15 8.43
C PHE A 169 -8.14 -6.15 8.42
N SER A 170 -7.31 -6.14 7.36
CA SER A 170 -6.27 -5.12 7.20
C SER A 170 -6.87 -3.74 6.95
N LYS A 171 -8.06 -3.66 6.34
CA LYS A 171 -8.80 -2.42 6.15
C LYS A 171 -9.34 -1.89 7.47
N ILE A 172 -10.00 -2.75 8.26
CA ILE A 172 -10.52 -2.40 9.59
C ILE A 172 -9.38 -1.93 10.51
N GLU A 173 -8.25 -2.64 10.54
CA GLU A 173 -7.10 -2.23 11.34
C GLU A 173 -6.56 -0.85 10.93
N LEU A 174 -6.52 -0.56 9.63
CA LEU A 174 -6.12 0.76 9.12
C LEU A 174 -7.11 1.85 9.53
N GLU A 175 -8.41 1.57 9.47
CA GLU A 175 -9.47 2.50 9.86
C GLU A 175 -9.44 2.79 11.36
N ASN A 176 -9.25 1.77 12.20
CA ASN A 176 -9.12 1.93 13.65
C ASN A 176 -7.89 2.77 14.02
N LYS A 177 -6.72 2.46 13.44
CA LYS A 177 -5.50 3.27 13.63
C LYS A 177 -5.71 4.73 13.20
N ARG A 178 -6.48 4.97 12.13
CA ARG A 178 -6.82 6.33 11.69
C ARG A 178 -7.74 7.03 12.69
N LYS A 179 -8.75 6.35 13.23
CA LYS A 179 -9.66 6.89 14.26
C LYS A 179 -8.90 7.25 15.54
N GLU A 180 -8.11 6.32 16.08
CA GLU A 180 -7.27 6.55 17.26
C GLU A 180 -6.34 7.75 17.09
N LYS A 181 -5.71 7.86 15.90
CA LYS A 181 -4.86 9.00 15.57
C LYS A 181 -5.64 10.31 15.56
N ILE A 182 -6.83 10.33 14.95
CA ILE A 182 -7.69 11.52 14.92
C ILE A 182 -8.12 11.91 16.34
N GLU A 183 -8.52 10.95 17.17
CA GLU A 183 -8.91 11.20 18.56
C GLU A 183 -7.76 11.76 19.38
N LYS A 184 -6.56 11.18 19.25
CA LYS A 184 -5.35 11.70 19.90
C LYS A 184 -5.06 13.13 19.47
N SER A 185 -5.09 13.41 18.17
CA SER A 185 -4.88 14.76 17.63
C SER A 185 -5.92 15.75 18.14
N LYS A 186 -7.21 15.37 18.20
CA LYS A 186 -8.28 16.21 18.75
C LYS A 186 -8.06 16.56 20.22
N ARG A 187 -7.57 15.60 21.04
CA ARG A 187 -7.22 15.86 22.45
C ARG A 187 -6.12 16.92 22.56
N VAL A 188 -5.05 16.78 21.77
CA VAL A 188 -3.96 17.78 21.72
C VAL A 188 -4.48 19.15 21.28
N LEU A 189 -5.31 19.21 20.23
CA LEU A 189 -5.86 20.48 19.75
C LEU A 189 -6.75 21.18 20.80
N LYS A 190 -7.51 20.40 21.57
CA LYS A 190 -8.34 20.91 22.67
C LYS A 190 -7.50 21.59 23.76
N GLU A 191 -6.29 21.11 24.05
CA GLU A 191 -5.36 21.75 25.01
C GLU A 191 -4.95 23.16 24.56
N TYR A 192 -4.93 23.43 23.25
CA TYR A 192 -4.67 24.75 22.69
C TYR A 192 -5.94 25.62 22.53
N GLY A 193 -7.12 25.07 22.82
CA GLY A 193 -8.42 25.72 22.60
C GLY A 193 -8.94 25.62 21.17
N ILE A 194 -8.44 24.65 20.39
CA ILE A 194 -8.81 24.46 18.98
C ILE A 194 -9.78 23.27 18.87
N THR A 195 -11.03 23.54 18.48
CA THR A 195 -12.07 22.49 18.33
C THR A 195 -12.56 22.31 16.90
N ASP A 196 -12.53 23.38 16.09
CA ASP A 196 -13.26 23.42 14.82
C ASP A 196 -12.38 23.15 13.59
N ILE A 197 -11.10 22.87 13.81
CA ILE A 197 -10.16 22.57 12.72
C ILE A 197 -10.16 21.05 12.43
N PRO A 198 -10.37 20.62 11.17
CA PRO A 198 -10.34 19.21 10.82
C PRO A 198 -8.94 18.62 10.98
N VAL A 199 -8.86 17.39 11.47
CA VAL A 199 -7.63 16.58 11.55
C VAL A 199 -7.46 15.76 10.27
N LEU A 200 -6.22 15.68 9.77
CA LEU A 200 -5.81 15.08 8.51
C LEU A 200 -6.50 15.67 7.26
N PRO A 201 -6.64 17.00 7.12
CA PRO A 201 -7.25 17.57 5.93
C PRO A 201 -6.33 17.44 4.70
N GLU A 202 -6.91 17.42 3.50
CA GLU A 202 -6.14 17.46 2.25
C GLU A 202 -5.32 18.74 2.14
N LYS A 203 -5.89 19.86 2.60
CA LYS A 203 -5.29 21.19 2.56
C LYS A 203 -5.65 21.93 3.84
N LEU A 204 -4.69 22.63 4.42
CA LEU A 204 -4.92 23.63 5.46
C LEU A 204 -4.30 24.95 5.00
N VAL A 205 -5.01 26.05 5.18
CA VAL A 205 -4.55 27.39 4.79
C VAL A 205 -4.39 28.23 6.05
N ILE A 206 -3.19 28.77 6.24
CA ILE A 206 -2.89 29.69 7.34
C ILE A 206 -2.31 30.97 6.77
N THR A 207 -3.02 32.08 6.96
CA THR A 207 -2.61 33.43 6.58
C THR A 207 -2.46 34.28 7.84
N LYS A 208 -1.93 35.49 7.70
CA LYS A 208 -1.88 36.48 8.78
C LYS A 208 -3.24 36.68 9.47
N GLU A 209 -4.33 36.61 8.72
CA GLU A 209 -5.71 36.82 9.21
C GLU A 209 -6.18 35.77 10.21
N ASN A 210 -5.83 34.49 9.99
CA ASN A 210 -6.24 33.39 10.86
C ASN A 210 -5.10 32.83 11.72
N PHE A 211 -3.91 33.43 11.65
CA PHE A 211 -2.70 32.96 12.30
C PHE A 211 -2.82 32.92 13.84
N GLU A 212 -3.60 33.82 14.43
CA GLU A 212 -3.73 33.95 15.88
C GLU A 212 -4.12 32.62 16.56
N ILE A 213 -5.00 31.84 15.92
CA ILE A 213 -5.44 30.50 16.38
C ILE A 213 -4.24 29.56 16.57
N PHE A 214 -3.20 29.71 15.77
CA PHE A 214 -2.01 28.83 15.74
C PHE A 214 -0.82 29.43 16.53
N SER A 215 -0.94 30.65 17.03
CA SER A 215 0.18 31.42 17.57
C SER A 215 0.80 30.82 18.84
N LYS A 216 -0.01 30.12 19.66
CA LYS A 216 0.43 29.50 20.93
C LYS A 216 1.56 28.49 20.74
N ASN A 217 1.41 27.61 19.75
CA ASN A 217 2.43 26.59 19.42
C ASN A 217 2.23 26.05 18.00
N PHE A 218 2.57 26.87 17.01
CA PHE A 218 2.34 26.58 15.59
C PHE A 218 2.80 25.17 15.18
N ILE A 219 4.03 24.78 15.55
CA ILE A 219 4.61 23.50 15.14
C ILE A 219 3.83 22.33 15.75
N GLU A 220 3.53 22.34 17.05
CA GLU A 220 2.77 21.25 17.68
C GLU A 220 1.33 21.19 17.18
N ILE A 221 0.70 22.33 16.92
CA ILE A 221 -0.65 22.39 16.36
C ILE A 221 -0.67 21.81 14.94
N ILE A 222 0.30 22.15 14.08
CA ILE A 222 0.40 21.53 12.75
C ILE A 222 0.70 20.04 12.84
N LYS A 223 1.56 19.61 13.77
CA LYS A 223 1.82 18.18 14.03
C LYS A 223 0.59 17.43 14.54
N ALA A 224 -0.33 18.11 15.21
CA ALA A 224 -1.61 17.53 15.61
C ALA A 224 -2.60 17.47 14.44
N ILE A 225 -2.73 18.54 13.65
CA ILE A 225 -3.64 18.61 12.50
C ILE A 225 -3.19 17.68 11.36
N GLN A 226 -1.91 17.66 11.04
CA GLN A 226 -1.27 16.87 9.97
C GLN A 226 -1.92 17.04 8.59
N PRO A 227 -2.01 18.28 8.05
CA PRO A 227 -2.53 18.49 6.71
C PRO A 227 -1.62 17.87 5.65
N LYS A 228 -2.18 17.32 4.56
CA LYS A 228 -1.32 16.81 3.46
C LYS A 228 -0.51 17.93 2.81
N ILE A 229 -1.11 19.10 2.64
CA ILE A 229 -0.44 20.31 2.17
C ILE A 229 -0.85 21.47 3.08
N LEU A 230 0.14 22.20 3.59
CA LEU A 230 -0.05 23.43 4.34
C LEU A 230 0.21 24.61 3.41
N TYR A 231 -0.80 25.44 3.19
CA TYR A 231 -0.66 26.69 2.46
C TYR A 231 -0.40 27.82 3.44
N VAL A 232 0.63 28.61 3.19
CA VAL A 232 1.00 29.75 4.04
C VAL A 232 1.23 31.00 3.20
N ASP A 233 0.91 32.18 3.74
CA ASP A 233 1.32 33.44 3.13
C ASP A 233 2.76 33.82 3.51
N ASN A 234 3.25 34.94 2.96
CA ASN A 234 4.60 35.43 3.24
C ASN A 234 4.80 35.76 4.73
N PHE A 235 3.76 36.24 5.42
CA PHE A 235 3.84 36.54 6.86
C PHE A 235 4.17 35.30 7.69
N VAL A 236 3.40 34.21 7.51
CA VAL A 236 3.62 32.96 8.25
C VAL A 236 4.93 32.30 7.83
N LYS A 237 5.25 32.36 6.53
CA LYS A 237 6.51 31.88 5.97
C LYS A 237 7.72 32.52 6.66
N GLU A 238 7.77 33.84 6.70
CA GLU A 238 8.88 34.60 7.31
C GLU A 238 8.96 34.34 8.81
N LYS A 239 7.81 34.36 9.51
CA LYS A 239 7.74 34.15 10.95
C LYS A 239 8.31 32.80 11.42
N TYR A 240 8.18 31.75 10.63
CA TYR A 240 8.68 30.39 10.95
C TYR A 240 9.81 29.92 10.04
N ASN A 241 10.40 30.81 9.24
CA ASN A 241 11.46 30.50 8.27
C ASN A 241 11.14 29.27 7.39
N LEU A 242 9.91 29.22 6.87
CA LEU A 242 9.40 28.11 6.08
C LEU A 242 9.83 28.23 4.61
N LYS A 243 10.05 27.09 3.95
CA LYS A 243 10.40 27.02 2.52
C LYS A 243 9.29 26.36 1.71
N GLU A 244 9.21 26.67 0.42
CA GLU A 244 8.37 25.90 -0.51
C GLU A 244 8.82 24.42 -0.51
N GLY A 245 7.88 23.48 -0.43
CA GLY A 245 8.19 22.05 -0.41
C GLY A 245 8.26 21.45 1.00
N TRP A 246 9.14 20.48 1.22
CA TRP A 246 9.18 19.70 2.47
C TRP A 246 9.94 20.43 3.57
N ASN A 247 9.29 20.61 4.72
CA ASN A 247 9.85 21.23 5.93
C ASN A 247 9.79 20.24 7.09
N LYS A 248 10.81 20.25 7.95
CA LYS A 248 10.94 19.33 9.08
C LYS A 248 10.44 19.96 10.37
N PHE A 249 9.36 19.42 10.92
CA PHE A 249 8.74 19.79 12.20
C PHE A 249 9.05 18.70 13.24
N GLY A 250 10.33 18.61 13.63
CA GLY A 250 10.83 17.54 14.50
C GLY A 250 10.83 16.17 13.82
N ASN A 251 9.99 15.25 14.30
CA ASN A 251 9.80 13.91 13.71
C ASN A 251 8.70 13.86 12.63
N TYR A 252 8.10 15.00 12.31
CA TYR A 252 7.05 15.14 11.30
C TYR A 252 7.56 15.99 10.13
N ASN A 253 7.25 15.61 8.90
CA ASN A 253 7.55 16.43 7.71
C ASN A 253 6.25 16.99 7.16
N GLN A 254 6.21 18.31 6.95
CA GLN A 254 5.08 19.02 6.37
C GLN A 254 5.44 19.49 4.96
N LYS A 255 4.59 19.19 3.98
CA LYS A 255 4.67 19.82 2.66
C LYS A 255 4.01 21.18 2.72
N ILE A 256 4.73 22.21 2.31
CA ILE A 256 4.31 23.61 2.32
C ILE A 256 4.18 24.12 0.90
N GLN A 257 3.13 24.90 0.65
CA GLN A 257 2.97 25.74 -0.54
C GLN A 257 2.78 27.20 -0.11
N ILE A 258 3.59 28.09 -0.65
CA ILE A 258 3.51 29.52 -0.38
C ILE A 258 2.44 30.10 -1.31
N LEU A 259 1.44 30.74 -0.71
CA LEU A 259 0.45 31.50 -1.43
C LEU A 259 1.15 32.65 -2.14
N LYS A 260 1.07 32.68 -3.47
CA LYS A 260 1.48 33.85 -4.24
C LYS A 260 0.46 34.95 -3.91
N GLY A 261 0.89 35.99 -3.20
CA GLY A 261 0.06 37.17 -3.03
C GLY A 261 -0.32 37.72 -4.40
N ASN A 262 -1.55 38.19 -4.56
CA ASN A 262 -1.82 39.21 -5.56
C ASN A 262 -1.02 40.44 -5.08
N GLY A 263 0.14 40.65 -5.70
CA GLY A 263 0.88 41.91 -5.58
C GLY A 263 0.09 43.05 -6.21
#